data_AF-A0A6J4U536-F1
#
_entry.id   AF-A0A6J4U536-F1
#
_cell.length_a   1.000
_cell.length_b   1.000
_cell.length_c   1.000
_cell.angle_alpha   90.00
_cell.angle_beta   90.00
_cell.angle_gamma   90.00
#
_symmetry.space_group_name_H-M   'P 1'
#
loop_
_entity.id
_entity.type
_entity.pdbx_description
1 polymer ?
#
loop_
_entity_poly.entity_id
_entity_poly.type
_entity_poly.pdbx_seq_one_letter_code
_entity_poly.pdbx_strand_id
1 'polypeptide(L)'
;MSERRLRRSRPVGRLAALLLLLATVAGGPAALASQATPSPNASGTPVVADDPALYAPVLSPYRQAVIEETAGTLSHYAIEATVEFATGSRPSQVTGSVALGFVNSGDEPLDAIYFRLYANDARYAEGAMTMRQVTVDDRPVETVLSQADTVVQVLL
;
A
#
# COMPACT_ATOMS: atom_id res chain seq x y z
N MET A 1 -70.97 -18.58 -34.41
CA MET A 1 -72.06 -17.57 -34.50
C MET A 1 -71.70 -16.39 -33.62
N SER A 2 -71.70 -15.20 -34.23
CA SER A 2 -71.82 -13.84 -33.68
C SER A 2 -70.87 -13.40 -32.55
N GLU A 3 -69.82 -12.60 -32.80
CA GLU A 3 -69.76 -11.20 -33.24
C GLU A 3 -70.13 -10.12 -32.20
N ARG A 4 -69.27 -9.08 -32.16
CA ARG A 4 -69.49 -7.66 -31.80
C ARG A 4 -69.46 -7.33 -30.28
N ARG A 5 -68.74 -6.30 -29.78
CA ARG A 5 -68.45 -4.96 -30.36
C ARG A 5 -67.34 -4.21 -29.55
N LEU A 6 -66.48 -3.52 -30.30
CA LEU A 6 -66.02 -2.09 -30.20
C LEU A 6 -65.68 -1.47 -28.82
N ARG A 7 -64.42 -1.04 -28.60
CA ARG A 7 -63.79 0.28 -28.91
C ARG A 7 -64.16 1.45 -27.97
N ARG A 8 -63.13 2.07 -27.37
CA ARG A 8 -62.86 3.52 -27.15
C ARG A 8 -61.80 3.66 -26.05
N SER A 9 -60.86 4.61 -25.99
CA SER A 9 -60.18 5.56 -26.87
C SER A 9 -59.23 6.35 -25.96
N ARG A 10 -57.96 6.54 -26.32
CA ARG A 10 -56.96 7.38 -25.60
C ARG A 10 -57.21 8.88 -25.83
N PRO A 11 -56.74 9.74 -24.91
CA PRO A 11 -55.86 10.86 -25.29
C PRO A 11 -54.71 11.02 -24.24
N VAL A 12 -53.41 10.89 -24.56
CA VAL A 12 -52.46 11.86 -25.16
C VAL A 12 -52.60 13.31 -24.66
N GLY A 13 -51.61 13.72 -23.85
CA GLY A 13 -50.98 15.05 -23.90
C GLY A 13 -51.63 16.18 -23.09
N ARG A 14 -50.95 16.60 -22.01
CA ARG A 14 -50.87 17.99 -21.50
C ARG A 14 -49.97 18.04 -20.27
N LEU A 15 -49.31 19.18 -20.07
CA LEU A 15 -48.46 19.57 -18.94
C LEU A 15 -46.95 19.26 -19.02
N ALA A 16 -46.37 19.59 -20.17
CA ALA A 16 -45.09 20.31 -20.18
C ALA A 16 -45.38 21.80 -19.92
N ALA A 17 -45.51 22.22 -18.65
CA ALA A 17 -45.73 23.62 -18.26
C ALA A 17 -45.52 23.84 -16.75
N LEU A 18 -44.38 23.41 -16.20
CA LEU A 18 -43.95 23.83 -14.85
C LEU A 18 -42.43 24.10 -14.84
N LEU A 19 -41.97 24.75 -15.90
CA LEU A 19 -40.67 25.44 -16.01
C LEU A 19 -41.02 26.92 -16.11
N LEU A 20 -40.37 27.76 -15.31
CA LEU A 20 -40.64 29.19 -15.06
C LEU A 20 -41.72 29.48 -14.01
N LEU A 21 -41.36 29.43 -12.73
CA LEU A 21 -41.47 30.58 -11.83
C LEU A 21 -40.81 30.27 -10.48
N LEU A 22 -40.15 31.28 -9.90
CA LEU A 22 -39.46 31.33 -8.60
C LEU A 22 -37.99 30.87 -8.63
N ALA A 23 -37.06 31.74 -9.04
CA ALA A 23 -36.54 32.91 -8.30
C ALA A 23 -35.58 32.51 -7.16
N THR A 24 -34.28 32.57 -7.51
CA THR A 24 -33.24 33.32 -6.80
C THR A 24 -33.13 33.13 -5.28
N VAL A 25 -32.26 32.20 -4.88
CA VAL A 25 -31.47 32.35 -3.65
C VAL A 25 -30.01 32.44 -4.06
N ALA A 26 -29.50 33.68 -4.05
CA ALA A 26 -28.09 33.98 -4.04
C ALA A 26 -27.50 33.59 -2.68
N GLY A 27 -26.39 32.86 -2.67
CA GLY A 27 -25.75 32.43 -1.43
C GLY A 27 -24.36 31.83 -1.66
N GLY A 28 -23.40 32.67 -2.07
CA GLY A 28 -21.95 32.62 -1.79
C GLY A 28 -21.13 31.37 -2.16
N PRO A 29 -19.90 31.52 -2.71
CA PRO A 29 -18.97 30.41 -2.73
C PRO A 29 -18.51 30.13 -1.30
N ALA A 30 -18.90 28.97 -0.76
CA ALA A 30 -18.27 28.43 0.44
C ALA A 30 -16.82 28.07 0.08
N ALA A 31 -15.88 28.96 0.40
CA ALA A 31 -14.48 28.64 0.41
C ALA A 31 -14.26 27.53 1.46
N LEU A 32 -14.10 26.29 1.01
CA LEU A 32 -13.61 25.21 1.85
C LEU A 32 -12.17 25.56 2.23
N ALA A 33 -12.00 26.04 3.46
CA ALA A 33 -10.68 26.14 4.07
C ALA A 33 -10.12 24.71 4.22
N SER A 34 -9.16 24.36 3.37
CA SER A 34 -8.33 23.18 3.57
C SER A 34 -7.51 23.41 4.84
N GLN A 35 -7.90 22.78 5.95
CA GLN A 35 -7.03 22.69 7.11
C GLN A 35 -5.89 21.72 6.74
N ALA A 36 -4.69 22.27 6.56
CA ALA A 36 -3.48 21.48 6.51
C ALA A 36 -3.30 20.83 7.89
N THR A 37 -3.63 19.54 8.01
CA THR A 37 -3.15 18.72 9.12
C THR A 37 -1.62 18.71 9.06
N PRO A 38 -0.90 19.05 10.15
CA PRO A 38 0.54 18.86 10.18
C PRO A 38 0.83 17.38 9.97
N SER A 39 1.45 17.04 8.84
CA SER A 39 2.04 15.73 8.60
C SER A 39 3.18 15.57 9.60
N PRO A 40 3.21 14.51 10.43
CA PRO A 40 4.39 14.20 11.21
C PRO A 40 5.47 13.75 10.23
N ASN A 41 6.28 14.70 9.77
CA ASN A 41 7.56 14.41 9.14
C ASN A 41 8.45 13.77 10.21
N ALA A 42 8.47 12.44 10.21
CA ALA A 42 9.62 11.66 10.65
C ALA A 42 10.19 10.96 9.41
N SER A 43 10.74 11.74 8.48
CA SER A 43 11.70 11.21 7.50
C SER A 43 13.03 11.00 8.22
N GLY A 44 13.11 9.92 8.98
CA GLY A 44 14.40 9.26 9.20
C GLY A 44 14.55 8.26 8.07
N THR A 45 15.19 8.64 6.97
CA THR A 45 15.69 7.67 6.00
C THR A 45 16.75 6.85 6.75
N PRO A 46 16.61 5.53 6.96
CA PRO A 46 17.70 4.74 7.51
C PRO A 46 18.73 4.59 6.40
N VAL A 47 19.62 5.57 6.30
CA VAL A 47 20.83 5.46 5.49
C VAL A 47 21.80 4.60 6.32
N VAL A 48 21.76 3.29 6.12
CA VAL A 48 22.66 2.33 6.79
C VAL A 48 23.70 1.80 5.80
N ALA A 49 24.07 2.58 4.80
CA ALA A 49 25.29 2.30 4.05
C ALA A 49 26.46 2.73 4.96
N ASP A 50 27.18 1.73 5.49
CA ASP A 50 28.41 1.86 6.28
C ASP A 50 28.29 2.22 7.77
N ASP A 51 27.21 1.83 8.46
CA ASP A 51 27.17 1.92 9.92
C ASP A 51 28.09 0.85 10.56
N PRO A 52 29.19 1.22 11.25
CA PRO A 52 30.07 0.26 11.92
C PRO A 52 29.36 -0.56 13.01
N ALA A 53 28.22 -0.08 13.52
CA ALA A 53 27.42 -0.78 14.51
C ALA A 53 26.82 -2.09 13.96
N LEU A 54 26.62 -2.22 12.63
CA LEU A 54 26.18 -3.47 12.01
C LEU A 54 27.12 -4.64 12.30
N TYR A 55 28.40 -4.36 12.51
CA TYR A 55 29.43 -5.36 12.78
C TYR A 55 29.68 -5.58 14.27
N ALA A 56 28.92 -4.93 15.16
CA ALA A 56 29.06 -5.10 16.60
C ALA A 56 28.89 -6.57 17.07
N PRO A 57 28.00 -7.40 16.48
CA PRO A 57 27.89 -8.82 16.83
C PRO A 57 29.08 -9.68 16.40
N VAL A 58 29.92 -9.20 15.46
CA VAL A 58 31.13 -9.91 15.04
C VAL A 58 32.16 -9.87 16.16
N LEU A 59 32.74 -11.04 16.48
CA LEU A 59 33.77 -11.17 17.50
C LEU A 59 34.95 -10.25 17.19
N SER A 60 35.47 -9.58 18.23
CA SER A 60 36.50 -8.54 18.11
C SER A 60 37.70 -8.94 17.22
N PRO A 61 38.29 -10.15 17.34
CA PRO A 61 39.44 -10.53 16.51
C PRO A 61 39.15 -10.62 15.01
N TYR A 62 37.89 -10.84 14.60
CA TYR A 62 37.50 -11.03 13.20
C TYR A 62 36.80 -9.82 12.59
N ARG A 63 36.38 -8.85 13.42
CA ARG A 63 35.53 -7.74 12.99
C ARG A 63 36.14 -6.92 11.86
N GLN A 64 37.41 -6.55 11.97
CA GLN A 64 38.07 -5.73 10.96
C GLN A 64 38.16 -6.45 9.61
N ALA A 65 38.54 -7.73 9.61
CA ALA A 65 38.61 -8.53 8.39
C ALA A 65 37.24 -8.66 7.72
N VAL A 66 36.17 -8.88 8.51
CA VAL A 66 34.80 -8.93 7.97
C VAL A 66 34.39 -7.59 7.38
N ILE A 67 34.68 -6.47 8.05
CA ILE A 67 34.39 -5.13 7.52
C ILE A 67 35.11 -4.92 6.19
N GLU A 68 36.40 -5.21 6.12
CA GLU A 68 37.20 -5.04 4.89
C GLU A 68 36.69 -5.90 3.73
N GLU A 69 36.19 -7.10 4.02
CA GLU A 69 35.65 -8.01 3.01
C GLU A 69 34.24 -7.60 2.54
N THR A 70 33.43 -6.96 3.39
CA THR A 70 31.98 -6.86 3.19
C THR A 70 31.39 -5.45 3.20
N ALA A 71 32.18 -4.42 3.53
CA ALA A 71 31.72 -3.03 3.50
C ALA A 71 31.19 -2.64 2.11
N GLY A 72 30.01 -2.03 2.07
CA GLY A 72 29.34 -1.62 0.83
C GLY A 72 28.83 -2.74 -0.08
N THR A 73 29.09 -4.02 0.22
CA THR A 73 28.68 -5.15 -0.65
C THR A 73 27.47 -5.92 -0.13
N LEU A 74 27.12 -5.73 1.15
CA LEU A 74 26.00 -6.42 1.77
C LEU A 74 24.72 -5.59 1.74
N SER A 75 23.63 -6.26 1.37
CA SER A 75 22.29 -5.75 1.66
C SER A 75 22.04 -5.79 3.16
N HIS A 76 21.32 -4.80 3.68
CA HIS A 76 20.99 -4.68 5.09
C HIS A 76 19.52 -4.30 5.25
N TYR A 77 18.93 -4.65 6.38
CA TYR A 77 17.55 -4.29 6.66
C TYR A 77 17.32 -3.99 8.13
N ALA A 78 16.36 -3.11 8.41
CA ALA A 78 15.83 -2.85 9.73
C ALA A 78 14.33 -3.21 9.74
N ILE A 79 13.91 -3.92 10.78
CA ILE A 79 12.49 -4.27 11.00
C ILE A 79 12.05 -3.64 12.30
N GLU A 80 11.00 -2.83 12.23
CA GLU A 80 10.27 -2.36 13.39
C GLU A 80 8.90 -3.01 13.37
N ALA A 81 8.58 -3.81 14.37
CA ALA A 81 7.32 -4.54 14.42
C ALA A 81 6.69 -4.51 15.81
N THR A 82 5.37 -4.42 15.82
CA THR A 82 4.52 -4.58 17.01
C THR A 82 3.75 -5.88 16.87
N VAL A 83 3.70 -6.66 17.94
CA VAL A 83 2.91 -7.89 18.02
C VAL A 83 1.73 -7.66 18.93
N GLU A 84 0.53 -7.83 18.39
CA GLU A 84 -0.72 -7.85 19.12
C GLU A 84 -1.18 -9.29 19.26
N PHE A 85 -1.29 -9.78 20.49
CA PHE A 85 -1.77 -11.14 20.74
C PHE A 85 -3.30 -11.21 20.64
N ALA A 86 -3.80 -12.38 20.20
CA ALA A 86 -5.23 -12.64 20.04
C ALA A 86 -6.04 -12.28 21.31
N THR A 87 -7.19 -11.63 21.10
CA THR A 87 -8.13 -11.28 22.18
C THR A 87 -9.55 -11.56 21.73
N GLY A 88 -10.22 -12.49 22.41
CA GLY A 88 -11.56 -12.95 22.01
C GLY A 88 -11.52 -13.61 20.63
N SER A 89 -12.29 -13.06 19.69
CA SER A 89 -12.36 -13.53 18.29
C SER A 89 -11.35 -12.87 17.34
N ARG A 90 -10.52 -11.92 17.81
CA ARG A 90 -9.50 -11.28 16.96
C ARG A 90 -8.23 -12.12 16.93
N PRO A 91 -7.70 -12.49 15.75
CA PRO A 91 -6.44 -13.21 15.64
C PRO A 91 -5.27 -12.32 16.08
N SER A 92 -4.13 -12.95 16.40
CA SER A 92 -2.89 -12.22 16.62
C SER A 92 -2.46 -11.50 15.35
N GLN A 93 -1.89 -10.30 15.48
CA GLN A 93 -1.43 -9.50 14.36
C GLN A 93 0.00 -9.04 14.59
N VAL A 94 0.77 -8.96 13.50
CA VAL A 94 2.08 -8.32 13.47
C VAL A 94 2.00 -7.17 12.48
N THR A 95 2.27 -5.95 12.94
CA THR A 95 2.26 -4.74 12.12
C THR A 95 3.60 -4.04 12.27
N GLY A 96 4.06 -3.34 11.23
CA GLY A 96 5.40 -2.77 11.25
C GLY A 96 5.88 -2.24 9.91
N SER A 97 7.15 -1.88 9.88
CA SER A 97 7.88 -1.43 8.69
C SER A 97 9.15 -2.27 8.50
N VAL A 98 9.57 -2.37 7.24
CA VAL A 98 10.87 -2.90 6.86
C VAL A 98 11.55 -1.84 6.02
N ALA A 99 12.75 -1.44 6.42
CA ALA A 99 13.63 -0.64 5.57
C ALA A 99 14.75 -1.53 5.05
N LEU A 100 14.96 -1.54 3.74
CA LEU A 100 15.93 -2.39 3.06
C LEU A 100 16.90 -1.52 2.26
N GLY A 101 18.18 -1.57 2.60
CA GLY A 101 19.26 -1.17 1.70
C GLY A 101 19.69 -2.37 0.88
N PHE A 102 19.27 -2.42 -0.38
CA PHE A 102 19.58 -3.52 -1.28
C PHE A 102 20.81 -3.21 -2.13
N VAL A 103 21.73 -4.16 -2.22
CA VAL A 103 22.89 -4.10 -3.12
C VAL A 103 22.67 -5.08 -4.26
N ASN A 104 22.59 -4.56 -5.48
CA ASN A 104 22.59 -5.39 -6.67
C ASN A 104 24.03 -5.86 -6.96
N SER A 105 24.28 -7.15 -6.79
CA SER A 105 25.58 -7.78 -7.09
C SER A 105 25.67 -8.34 -8.51
N GLY A 106 24.61 -8.23 -9.31
CA GLY A 106 24.62 -8.60 -10.72
C GLY A 106 25.25 -7.53 -11.60
N ASP A 107 25.75 -7.96 -12.76
CA ASP A 107 26.32 -7.05 -13.76
C ASP A 107 25.26 -6.22 -14.50
N GLU A 108 23.99 -6.61 -14.39
CA GLU A 108 22.85 -5.94 -15.02
C GLU A 108 21.98 -5.24 -13.97
N PRO A 109 21.46 -4.02 -14.27
CA PRO A 109 20.44 -3.39 -13.45
C PRO A 109 19.21 -4.28 -13.29
N LEU A 110 18.60 -4.24 -12.10
CA LEU A 110 17.31 -4.88 -11.86
C LEU A 110 16.17 -3.90 -12.11
N ASP A 111 15.12 -4.36 -12.76
CA ASP A 111 13.87 -3.58 -12.92
C ASP A 111 12.90 -3.80 -11.75
N ALA A 112 13.13 -4.85 -10.94
CA ALA A 112 12.28 -5.18 -9.81
C ALA A 112 12.99 -6.05 -8.74
N ILE A 113 12.51 -5.95 -7.50
CA ILE A 113 12.82 -6.85 -6.39
C ILE A 113 11.56 -7.65 -6.01
N TYR A 114 11.74 -8.91 -5.64
CA TYR A 114 10.65 -9.80 -5.28
C TYR A 114 10.72 -10.18 -3.79
N PHE A 115 9.59 -10.09 -3.10
CA PHE A 115 9.46 -10.53 -1.71
C PHE A 115 8.45 -11.66 -1.60
N ARG A 116 8.72 -12.61 -0.69
CA ARG A 116 7.83 -13.74 -0.41
C ARG A 116 6.91 -13.38 0.76
N LEU A 117 5.60 -13.39 0.51
CA LEU A 117 4.56 -13.23 1.52
C LEU A 117 4.15 -14.60 2.05
N TYR A 118 5.01 -15.22 2.87
CA TYR A 118 4.83 -16.61 3.30
C TYR A 118 3.46 -16.88 3.93
N ALA A 119 2.92 -15.95 4.71
CA ALA A 119 1.64 -16.11 5.38
C ALA A 119 0.47 -16.30 4.40
N ASN A 120 0.61 -15.91 3.13
CA ASN A 120 -0.44 -16.06 2.12
C ASN A 120 -0.49 -17.46 1.50
N ASP A 121 0.49 -18.31 1.76
CA ASP A 121 0.47 -19.69 1.26
C ASP A 121 -0.62 -20.49 1.98
N ALA A 122 -1.39 -21.29 1.22
CA ALA A 122 -2.54 -22.06 1.73
C ALA A 122 -2.19 -22.98 2.91
N ARG A 123 -0.92 -23.38 3.06
CA ARG A 123 -0.45 -24.17 4.22
C ARG A 123 -0.57 -23.44 5.56
N TYR A 124 -0.73 -22.11 5.56
CA TYR A 124 -0.88 -21.28 6.75
C TYR A 124 -2.34 -20.94 7.10
N ALA A 125 -3.31 -21.63 6.48
CA ALA A 125 -4.74 -21.51 6.78
C ALA A 125 -5.25 -20.06 6.73
N GLU A 126 -5.62 -19.47 7.87
CA GLU A 126 -6.15 -18.10 7.98
C GLU A 126 -5.05 -17.02 8.02
N GLY A 127 -3.78 -17.42 7.87
CA GLY A 127 -2.66 -16.49 7.74
C GLY A 127 -2.83 -15.58 6.53
N ALA A 128 -2.49 -14.31 6.71
CA ALA A 128 -2.40 -13.35 5.63
C ALA A 128 -1.34 -12.28 5.95
N MET A 129 -0.69 -11.78 4.92
CA MET A 129 0.28 -10.70 4.97
C MET A 129 0.00 -9.76 3.81
N THR A 130 -0.04 -8.46 4.12
CA THR A 130 -0.18 -7.41 3.12
C THR A 130 0.97 -6.44 3.24
N MET A 131 1.48 -5.97 2.11
CA MET A 131 2.45 -4.88 2.05
C MET A 131 1.74 -3.61 1.58
N ARG A 132 2.03 -2.48 2.21
CA ARG A 132 1.36 -1.19 1.95
C ARG A 132 2.39 -0.07 2.03
N GLN A 133 2.11 1.06 1.39
CA GLN A 133 2.96 2.27 1.43
C GLN A 133 4.42 2.00 1.06
N VAL A 134 4.62 1.26 -0.04
CA VAL A 134 5.95 0.88 -0.50
C VAL A 134 6.62 2.05 -1.20
N THR A 135 7.86 2.36 -0.80
CA THR A 135 8.69 3.39 -1.41
C THR A 135 10.03 2.81 -1.84
N VAL A 136 10.58 3.35 -2.93
CA VAL A 136 11.95 3.13 -3.40
C VAL A 136 12.58 4.51 -3.55
N ASP A 137 13.71 4.75 -2.86
CA ASP A 137 14.35 6.07 -2.79
C ASP A 137 13.35 7.18 -2.45
N ASP A 138 12.54 6.95 -1.40
CA ASP A 138 11.46 7.84 -0.92
C ASP A 138 10.34 8.14 -1.95
N ARG A 139 10.31 7.46 -3.09
CA ARG A 139 9.25 7.56 -4.11
C ARG A 139 8.26 6.41 -3.96
N PRO A 140 6.94 6.67 -3.83
CA PRO A 140 5.95 5.62 -3.83
C PRO A 140 6.00 4.80 -5.11
N VAL A 141 5.97 3.48 -5.00
CA VAL A 141 5.95 2.56 -6.13
C VAL A 141 4.74 1.65 -6.05
N GLU A 142 4.23 1.26 -7.22
CA GLU A 142 3.23 0.20 -7.30
C GLU A 142 3.86 -1.17 -7.08
N THR A 143 3.05 -2.10 -6.58
CA THR A 143 3.47 -3.49 -6.39
C THR A 143 2.50 -4.43 -7.07
N VAL A 144 3.03 -5.55 -7.55
CA VAL A 144 2.24 -6.57 -8.25
C VAL A 144 2.31 -7.87 -7.47
N LEU A 145 1.14 -8.41 -7.11
CA LEU A 145 1.02 -9.73 -6.50
C LEU A 145 1.02 -10.82 -7.58
N SER A 146 1.66 -11.94 -7.28
CA SER A 146 1.70 -13.12 -8.14
C SER A 146 1.78 -14.40 -7.33
N GLN A 147 1.66 -15.55 -8.01
CA GLN A 147 1.75 -16.88 -7.41
C GLN A 147 0.78 -17.07 -6.24
N ALA A 148 -0.52 -16.92 -6.51
CA ALA A 148 -1.59 -16.96 -5.51
C ALA A 148 -1.30 -16.00 -4.33
N ASP A 149 -0.89 -14.77 -4.66
CA ASP A 149 -0.57 -13.70 -3.73
C ASP A 149 0.58 -13.99 -2.74
N THR A 150 1.39 -15.02 -3.00
CA THR A 150 2.54 -15.36 -2.16
C THR A 150 3.82 -14.63 -2.54
N VAL A 151 3.84 -13.93 -3.67
CA VAL A 151 4.98 -13.13 -4.13
C VAL A 151 4.50 -11.72 -4.43
N VAL A 152 5.23 -10.72 -3.92
CA VAL A 152 5.06 -9.32 -4.29
C VAL A 152 6.28 -8.82 -5.04
N GLN A 153 6.04 -8.22 -6.20
CA GLN A 153 7.04 -7.54 -7.02
C GLN A 153 7.03 -6.05 -6.70
N VAL A 154 8.19 -5.48 -6.45
CA VAL A 154 8.44 -4.05 -6.21
C VAL A 154 9.28 -3.52 -7.36
N LEU A 155 8.76 -2.56 -8.11
CA LEU A 155 9.44 -1.94 -9.25
C LEU A 155 10.48 -0.91 -8.77
N LEU A 156 11.64 -0.85 -9.44
CA LEU A 156 12.76 0.05 -9.11
C LEU A 156 12.79 1.31 -10.00
#